data_AF-A0A2W6ZXP3-F1
#
_entry.id   AF-A0A2W6ZXP3-F1
#
_cell.length_a   1.000
_cell.length_b   1.000
_cell.length_c   1.000
_cell.angle_alpha   90.00
_cell.angle_beta   90.00
_cell.angle_gamma   90.00
#
_symmetry.space_group_name_H-M   'P 1'
#
loop_
_entity.id
_entity.type
_entity.pdbx_description
1 polymer ?
#
loop_
_entity_poly.entity_id
_entity_poly.type
_entity_poly.pdbx_seq_one_letter_code
_entity_poly.pdbx_strand_id
1 'polypeptide(L)'
;MATPMTPERFHDRWEAFKGEPQQVSGIWGLYDSIAELEGSGDILDEHATWALKFSETPPTPPAPPAPTGGLDPRGSEEAGLVGPKIAAPVKPGDCYLLVNDRDQDMEAYDHSGAFLWKVPCLARGQGADNDWKHTSTDTPPGLYRLGQLYPDYEQDPNPSCSDTAMSYGWYSFDLVELENQEVAVGRAGIMLHGGGSGCGWPGAWAANQPLLPTLGCIRLHNVDLRDKVLPLYKKGTVYVGVFQEP
;
A
#
# COMPACT_ATOMS: atom_id res chain seq x y z
N MET A 1 -30.50 2.73 -39.61
CA MET A 1 -30.27 3.93 -38.80
C MET A 1 -29.10 3.65 -37.88
N ALA A 2 -28.09 4.51 -37.84
CA ALA A 2 -26.98 4.34 -36.91
C ALA A 2 -27.49 4.59 -35.48
N THR A 3 -27.17 3.70 -34.55
CA THR A 3 -27.51 3.88 -33.14
C THR A 3 -26.59 4.96 -32.56
N PRO A 4 -27.12 6.05 -31.96
CA PRO A 4 -26.29 7.07 -31.34
C PRO A 4 -25.48 6.47 -30.18
N MET A 5 -24.21 6.84 -30.08
CA MET A 5 -23.34 6.43 -28.98
C MET A 5 -23.76 7.17 -27.70
N THR A 6 -23.98 6.44 -26.61
CA THR A 6 -24.28 7.08 -25.32
C THR A 6 -23.00 7.60 -24.67
N PRO A 7 -23.08 8.63 -23.80
CA PRO A 7 -21.92 9.14 -23.07
C PRO A 7 -21.20 8.04 -22.26
N GLU A 8 -21.93 7.14 -21.63
CA GLU A 8 -21.38 6.03 -20.83
C GLU A 8 -20.58 5.08 -21.72
N ARG A 9 -21.15 4.72 -22.87
CA ARG A 9 -20.47 3.82 -23.82
C ARG A 9 -19.25 4.47 -24.47
N PHE A 10 -19.26 5.79 -24.62
CA PHE A 10 -18.08 6.54 -25.05
C PHE A 10 -16.99 6.51 -23.97
N HIS A 11 -17.35 6.76 -22.71
CA HIS A 11 -16.45 6.69 -21.57
C HIS A 11 -15.83 5.29 -21.40
N ASP A 12 -16.63 4.23 -21.46
CA ASP A 12 -16.15 2.85 -21.36
C ASP A 12 -15.09 2.53 -22.43
N ARG A 13 -15.32 2.99 -23.66
CA ARG A 13 -14.38 2.81 -24.78
C ARG A 13 -13.11 3.64 -24.59
N TRP A 14 -13.25 4.84 -24.04
CA TRP A 14 -12.11 5.71 -23.75
C TRP A 14 -11.16 5.07 -22.73
N GLU A 15 -11.70 4.59 -21.60
CA GLU A 15 -10.89 3.96 -20.56
C GLU A 15 -10.28 2.63 -21.02
N ALA A 16 -11.00 1.84 -21.84
CA ALA A 16 -10.50 0.56 -22.35
C ALA A 16 -9.21 0.66 -23.20
N PHE A 17 -8.93 1.82 -23.79
CA PHE A 17 -7.74 2.06 -24.62
C PHE A 17 -6.78 3.10 -24.02
N LYS A 18 -6.88 3.36 -22.72
CA LYS A 18 -6.07 4.38 -22.05
C LYS A 18 -4.57 4.06 -22.17
N GLY A 19 -3.82 4.99 -22.76
CA GLY A 19 -2.38 4.85 -22.99
C GLY A 19 -2.01 4.06 -24.25
N GLU A 20 -3.00 3.57 -25.01
CA GLU A 20 -2.80 2.83 -26.25
C GLU A 20 -2.87 3.74 -27.49
N PRO A 21 -2.17 3.41 -28.61
CA PRO A 21 -2.22 4.20 -29.85
C PRO A 21 -3.63 4.43 -30.40
N GLN A 22 -4.54 3.48 -30.16
CA GLN A 22 -5.93 3.52 -30.58
C GLN A 22 -6.66 4.71 -29.97
N GLN A 23 -6.38 5.05 -28.72
CA GLN A 23 -6.98 6.21 -28.05
C GLN A 23 -6.57 7.51 -28.75
N VAL A 24 -5.27 7.68 -29.02
CA VAL A 24 -4.76 8.86 -29.74
C VAL A 24 -5.38 8.98 -31.13
N SER A 25 -5.40 7.88 -31.89
CA SER A 25 -5.99 7.88 -33.24
C SER A 25 -7.49 8.17 -33.24
N GLY A 26 -8.22 7.68 -32.22
CA GLY A 26 -9.64 7.94 -32.05
C GLY A 26 -9.95 9.40 -31.70
N ILE A 27 -9.10 10.05 -30.89
CA ILE A 27 -9.21 11.48 -30.57
C ILE A 27 -9.05 12.32 -31.84
N TRP A 28 -8.04 12.04 -32.66
CA TRP A 28 -7.81 12.79 -33.90
C TRP A 28 -8.99 12.65 -34.85
N GLY A 29 -9.52 11.44 -35.04
CA GLY A 29 -10.70 11.24 -35.88
C GLY A 29 -11.96 11.96 -35.37
N LEU A 30 -12.14 12.05 -34.05
CA LEU A 30 -13.23 12.82 -33.44
C LEU A 30 -13.02 14.33 -33.63
N TYR A 31 -11.81 14.83 -33.42
CA TYR A 31 -11.45 16.23 -33.62
C TYR A 31 -11.75 16.68 -35.06
N ASP A 32 -11.27 15.92 -36.05
CA ASP A 32 -11.50 16.20 -37.46
C ASP A 32 -13.01 16.24 -37.78
N SER A 33 -13.76 15.26 -37.27
CA SER A 33 -15.21 15.19 -37.47
C SER A 33 -15.96 16.38 -36.86
N ILE A 34 -15.49 16.93 -35.74
CA ILE A 34 -16.09 18.12 -35.11
C ILE A 34 -15.69 19.39 -35.87
N ALA A 35 -14.44 19.49 -36.30
CA ALA A 35 -13.92 20.67 -37.01
C ALA A 35 -14.67 20.94 -38.32
N GLU A 36 -15.18 19.89 -38.97
CA GLU A 36 -16.00 19.99 -40.19
C GLU A 36 -17.43 20.49 -39.95
N LEU A 37 -17.90 20.58 -38.70
CA LEU A 37 -19.25 21.07 -38.37
C LEU A 37 -19.30 22.60 -38.33
N GLU A 38 -20.42 23.16 -38.79
CA GLU A 38 -20.71 24.58 -38.67
C GLU A 38 -20.91 24.97 -37.19
N GLY A 39 -20.19 25.98 -36.71
CA GLY A 39 -20.21 26.40 -35.29
C GLY A 39 -19.25 25.63 -34.37
N SER A 40 -18.33 24.83 -34.92
CA SER A 40 -17.33 24.05 -34.17
C SER A 40 -16.39 24.87 -33.27
N GLY A 41 -16.28 26.18 -33.50
CA GLY A 41 -15.45 27.10 -32.70
C GLY A 41 -15.72 27.02 -31.19
N ASP A 42 -16.98 26.89 -30.78
CA ASP A 42 -17.34 26.82 -29.35
C ASP A 42 -17.05 25.43 -28.73
N ILE A 43 -17.06 24.38 -29.56
CA ILE A 43 -16.77 23.00 -29.14
C ILE A 43 -15.26 22.74 -29.12
N LEU A 44 -14.47 23.48 -29.90
CA LEU A 44 -13.02 23.31 -29.97
C LEU A 44 -12.25 24.39 -29.19
N ASP A 45 -12.95 25.32 -28.53
CA ASP A 45 -12.38 26.32 -27.64
C ASP A 45 -11.93 25.68 -26.31
N GLU A 46 -10.63 25.78 -26.00
CA GLU A 46 -10.05 25.29 -24.75
C GLU A 46 -10.56 26.03 -23.50
N HIS A 47 -11.12 27.23 -23.68
CA HIS A 47 -11.71 28.03 -22.62
C HIS A 47 -13.21 27.79 -22.45
N ALA A 48 -13.82 26.93 -23.26
CA ALA A 48 -15.22 26.58 -23.11
C ALA A 48 -15.47 25.89 -21.76
N THR A 49 -16.65 26.14 -21.18
CA THR A 49 -17.02 25.62 -19.84
C THR A 49 -16.97 24.09 -19.74
N TRP A 50 -17.21 23.37 -20.83
CA TRP A 50 -17.10 21.91 -20.87
C TRP A 50 -15.64 21.44 -20.88
N ALA A 51 -14.73 22.19 -21.54
CA ALA A 51 -13.31 21.88 -21.63
C ALA A 51 -12.60 22.12 -20.29
N LEU A 52 -12.95 23.22 -19.61
CA LEU A 52 -12.42 23.55 -18.29
C LEU A 52 -12.68 22.46 -17.25
N LYS A 53 -13.80 21.72 -17.35
CA LYS A 53 -14.11 20.58 -16.45
C LYS A 53 -13.08 19.45 -16.51
N PHE A 54 -12.34 19.29 -17.60
CA PHE A 54 -11.25 18.30 -17.68
C PHE A 54 -9.97 18.76 -16.98
N SER A 55 -9.84 20.07 -16.72
CA SER A 55 -8.73 20.67 -15.98
C SER A 55 -9.04 20.87 -14.49
N GLU A 56 -10.31 20.73 -14.10
CA GLU A 56 -10.72 20.74 -12.70
C GLU A 56 -10.20 19.48 -12.00
N THR A 57 -9.45 19.67 -10.92
CA THR A 57 -9.16 18.55 -10.01
C THR A 57 -10.50 18.09 -9.45
N PRO A 58 -10.88 16.80 -9.59
CA PRO A 58 -12.15 16.33 -9.07
C PRO A 58 -12.25 16.70 -7.59
N PRO A 59 -13.40 17.24 -7.12
CA PRO A 59 -13.62 17.33 -5.69
C PRO A 59 -13.43 15.92 -5.12
N THR A 60 -12.58 15.80 -4.10
CA THR A 60 -12.38 14.54 -3.40
C THR A 60 -13.76 13.95 -3.11
N PRO A 61 -14.09 12.73 -3.60
CA PRO A 61 -15.38 12.13 -3.33
C PRO A 61 -15.63 12.21 -1.82
N PRO A 62 -16.85 12.55 -1.36
CA PRO A 62 -17.13 12.50 0.06
C PRO A 62 -16.75 11.11 0.54
N ALA A 63 -15.86 11.06 1.52
CA ALA A 63 -15.39 9.80 2.09
C ALA A 63 -16.61 8.92 2.37
N PRO A 64 -16.60 7.63 1.97
CA PRO A 64 -17.61 6.69 2.42
C PRO A 64 -17.76 6.86 3.94
N PRO A 65 -19.00 6.89 4.47
CA PRO A 65 -19.20 7.00 5.91
C PRO A 65 -18.33 5.95 6.59
N ALA A 66 -17.47 6.40 7.50
CA ALA A 66 -16.53 5.54 8.20
C ALA A 66 -17.29 4.31 8.73
N PRO A 67 -16.82 3.09 8.45
CA PRO A 67 -17.51 1.88 8.88
C PRO A 67 -17.68 1.95 10.40
N THR A 68 -18.94 1.88 10.84
CA THR A 68 -19.33 2.00 12.26
C THR A 68 -18.83 0.85 13.14
N GLY A 69 -18.09 -0.11 12.56
CA GLY A 69 -17.46 -1.24 13.24
C GLY A 69 -15.93 -1.30 13.15
N GLY A 70 -15.26 -0.26 12.64
CA GLY A 70 -13.82 -0.30 12.34
C GLY A 70 -13.52 -0.68 10.89
N LEU A 71 -12.29 -0.47 10.44
CA LEU A 71 -11.85 -0.75 9.08
C LEU A 71 -11.34 -2.19 8.95
N ASP A 72 -11.86 -2.86 7.94
CA ASP A 72 -11.42 -4.16 7.47
C ASP A 72 -11.35 -4.09 5.94
N PRO A 73 -10.17 -3.81 5.37
CA PRO A 73 -10.04 -3.59 3.94
C PRO A 73 -9.90 -4.90 3.15
N ARG A 74 -10.08 -6.07 3.79
CA ARG A 74 -10.02 -7.37 3.11
C ARG A 74 -10.86 -7.38 1.82
N GLY A 75 -10.22 -7.78 0.73
CA GLY A 75 -10.84 -8.03 -0.56
C GLY A 75 -10.90 -9.52 -0.88
N SER A 76 -11.04 -9.84 -2.17
CA SER A 76 -10.99 -11.21 -2.67
C SER A 76 -9.59 -11.84 -2.57
N GLU A 77 -8.54 -11.01 -2.52
CA GLU A 77 -7.14 -11.49 -2.43
C GLU A 77 -6.89 -12.13 -1.06
N GLU A 78 -7.52 -11.66 0.02
CA GLU A 78 -7.34 -12.25 1.35
C GLU A 78 -8.23 -13.47 1.59
N ALA A 79 -9.02 -13.88 0.59
CA ALA A 79 -9.90 -15.04 0.69
C ALA A 79 -9.08 -16.31 0.94
N GLY A 80 -9.39 -16.98 2.06
CA GLY A 80 -8.73 -18.21 2.48
C GLY A 80 -7.46 -18.01 3.33
N LEU A 81 -7.01 -16.77 3.53
CA LEU A 81 -5.90 -16.46 4.44
C LEU A 81 -6.36 -16.40 5.90
N VAL A 82 -5.45 -16.71 6.82
CA VAL A 82 -5.62 -16.45 8.25
C VAL A 82 -5.18 -15.02 8.53
N GLY A 83 -6.00 -14.22 9.20
CA GLY A 83 -5.70 -12.81 9.47
C GLY A 83 -6.44 -12.26 10.69
N PRO A 84 -6.55 -10.92 10.82
CA PRO A 84 -7.29 -10.23 11.87
C PRO A 84 -8.70 -10.80 12.10
N LYS A 85 -9.01 -10.99 13.38
CA LYS A 85 -10.32 -11.42 13.89
C LYS A 85 -11.21 -10.23 14.25
N ILE A 86 -10.61 -9.09 14.53
CA ILE A 86 -11.32 -7.83 14.78
C ILE A 86 -10.97 -6.80 13.72
N ALA A 87 -11.92 -5.91 13.43
CA ALA A 87 -11.66 -4.76 12.56
C ALA A 87 -10.78 -3.74 13.30
N ALA A 88 -9.97 -3.00 12.55
CA ALA A 88 -9.11 -1.98 13.13
C ALA A 88 -9.93 -0.75 13.55
N PRO A 89 -9.75 -0.22 14.77
CA PRO A 89 -10.47 0.94 15.24
C PRO A 89 -9.87 2.25 14.70
N VAL A 90 -9.69 2.34 13.38
CA VAL A 90 -9.16 3.53 12.70
C VAL A 90 -10.09 4.74 12.88
N LYS A 91 -9.51 5.92 13.02
CA LYS A 91 -10.19 7.21 13.11
C LYS A 91 -9.63 8.19 12.09
N PRO A 92 -10.30 9.31 11.80
CA PRO A 92 -9.72 10.36 10.94
C PRO A 92 -8.29 10.73 11.37
N GLY A 93 -7.35 10.58 10.45
CA GLY A 93 -5.91 10.77 10.70
C GLY A 93 -5.11 9.47 10.77
N ASP A 94 -5.75 8.36 11.18
CA ASP A 94 -5.14 7.03 11.23
C ASP A 94 -5.09 6.38 9.85
N CYS A 95 -4.31 5.30 9.74
CA CYS A 95 -4.16 4.49 8.53
C CYS A 95 -4.12 3.01 8.88
N TYR A 96 -4.34 2.18 7.86
CA TYR A 96 -4.25 0.73 7.95
C TYR A 96 -3.26 0.21 6.91
N LEU A 97 -2.39 -0.70 7.31
CA LEU A 97 -1.49 -1.45 6.45
C LEU A 97 -1.99 -2.90 6.38
N LEU A 98 -2.26 -3.39 5.18
CA LEU A 98 -2.58 -4.78 4.91
C LEU A 98 -1.30 -5.46 4.44
N VAL A 99 -0.87 -6.50 5.15
CA VAL A 99 0.30 -7.32 4.78
C VAL A 99 -0.18 -8.68 4.33
N ASN A 100 0.03 -8.98 3.05
CA ASN A 100 -0.40 -10.23 2.43
C ASN A 100 0.83 -11.08 2.12
N ASP A 101 1.01 -12.18 2.86
CA ASP A 101 2.16 -13.04 2.68
C ASP A 101 2.17 -13.81 1.35
N ARG A 102 0.98 -14.16 0.85
CA ARG A 102 0.85 -14.91 -0.40
C ARG A 102 1.33 -14.08 -1.59
N ASP A 103 0.95 -12.81 -1.61
CA ASP A 103 1.30 -11.88 -2.70
C ASP A 103 2.61 -11.11 -2.41
N GLN A 104 3.17 -11.26 -1.21
CA GLN A 104 4.44 -10.68 -0.75
C GLN A 104 4.47 -9.15 -0.90
N ASP A 105 3.41 -8.52 -0.43
CA ASP A 105 3.22 -7.09 -0.52
C ASP A 105 2.55 -6.50 0.72
N MET A 106 2.59 -5.17 0.76
CA MET A 106 1.92 -4.35 1.73
C MET A 106 1.14 -3.26 1.03
N GLU A 107 -0.12 -3.11 1.40
CA GLU A 107 -1.02 -2.09 0.91
C GLU A 107 -1.40 -1.13 2.04
N ALA A 108 -1.54 0.15 1.72
CA ALA A 108 -1.94 1.16 2.67
C ALA A 108 -3.30 1.74 2.33
N TYR A 109 -4.10 1.94 3.37
CA TYR A 109 -5.43 2.50 3.30
C TYR A 109 -5.56 3.63 4.31
N ASP A 110 -6.28 4.68 3.96
CA ASP A 110 -6.65 5.71 4.92
C ASP A 110 -7.79 5.24 5.84
N HIS A 111 -8.14 6.08 6.83
CA HIS A 111 -9.23 5.81 7.77
C HIS A 111 -10.61 5.49 7.16
N SER A 112 -10.85 5.88 5.90
CA SER A 112 -12.10 5.60 5.19
C SER A 112 -12.05 4.30 4.38
N GLY A 113 -10.89 3.66 4.31
CA GLY A 113 -10.63 2.51 3.45
C GLY A 113 -10.22 2.90 2.03
N ALA A 114 -9.87 4.17 1.78
CA ALA A 114 -9.34 4.57 0.48
C ALA A 114 -7.90 4.10 0.32
N PHE A 115 -7.62 3.40 -0.78
CA PHE A 115 -6.28 2.95 -1.13
C PHE A 115 -5.31 4.14 -1.30
N LEU A 116 -4.10 3.99 -0.77
CA LEU A 116 -3.04 5.00 -0.82
C LEU A 116 -1.87 4.54 -1.68
N TRP A 117 -1.33 3.34 -1.43
CA TRP A 117 -0.18 2.78 -2.15
C TRP A 117 -0.01 1.29 -1.86
N LYS A 118 0.83 0.63 -2.66
CA LYS A 118 1.25 -0.77 -2.54
C LYS A 118 2.76 -0.87 -2.72
N VAL A 119 3.45 -1.68 -1.92
CA VAL A 119 4.91 -1.91 -1.98
C VAL A 119 5.26 -3.38 -1.71
N PRO A 120 6.40 -3.89 -2.20
CA PRO A 120 6.89 -5.22 -1.84
C PRO A 120 7.16 -5.35 -0.33
N CYS A 121 6.81 -6.50 0.24
CA CYS A 121 6.96 -6.76 1.67
C CYS A 121 7.06 -8.27 1.95
N LEU A 122 7.82 -8.67 2.97
CA LEU A 122 7.87 -10.07 3.42
C LEU A 122 7.43 -10.21 4.87
N ALA A 123 6.44 -11.07 5.13
CA ALA A 123 6.06 -11.53 6.46
C ALA A 123 6.52 -12.96 6.73
N ARG A 124 7.49 -13.46 5.95
CA ARG A 124 8.03 -14.83 6.01
C ARG A 124 9.18 -15.00 6.98
N GLY A 125 9.17 -16.15 7.65
CA GLY A 125 10.28 -16.64 8.45
C GLY A 125 11.27 -17.48 7.64
N GLN A 126 12.43 -17.76 8.22
CA GLN A 126 13.43 -18.69 7.69
C GLN A 126 13.13 -20.17 8.01
N GLY A 127 12.17 -20.41 8.91
CA GLY A 127 11.73 -21.74 9.30
C GLY A 127 10.77 -22.37 8.30
N ALA A 128 9.76 -23.09 8.81
CA ALA A 128 8.76 -23.72 7.96
C ALA A 128 7.81 -22.69 7.35
N ASP A 129 7.43 -22.92 6.09
CA ASP A 129 6.35 -22.19 5.42
C ASP A 129 5.00 -22.50 6.08
N ASN A 130 4.11 -21.51 6.12
CA ASN A 130 2.76 -21.59 6.71
C ASN A 130 2.79 -21.96 8.20
N ASP A 131 3.85 -21.58 8.89
CA ASP A 131 3.99 -21.76 10.33
C ASP A 131 4.26 -20.41 10.96
N TRP A 132 3.46 -20.05 11.95
CA TRP A 132 3.65 -18.83 12.73
C TRP A 132 3.64 -19.09 14.24
N LYS A 133 3.64 -20.37 14.64
CA LYS A 133 3.55 -20.77 16.05
C LYS A 133 4.90 -21.07 16.66
N HIS A 134 5.87 -21.51 15.86
CA HIS A 134 7.21 -21.85 16.31
C HIS A 134 8.17 -20.69 16.09
N THR A 135 9.34 -20.68 16.71
CA THR A 135 10.35 -19.62 16.54
C THR A 135 10.96 -19.60 15.14
N SER A 136 11.37 -18.43 14.67
CA SER A 136 12.03 -18.21 13.36
C SER A 136 11.16 -18.47 12.13
N THR A 137 9.87 -18.72 12.32
CA THR A 137 8.87 -18.86 11.25
C THR A 137 8.07 -17.56 11.06
N ASP A 138 7.08 -17.58 10.16
CA ASP A 138 6.29 -16.45 9.69
C ASP A 138 5.72 -15.56 10.80
N THR A 139 5.43 -14.30 10.43
CA THR A 139 4.79 -13.35 11.34
C THR A 139 3.40 -13.86 11.74
N PRO A 140 3.05 -13.92 13.03
CA PRO A 140 1.72 -14.34 13.46
C PRO A 140 0.60 -13.50 12.80
N PRO A 141 -0.39 -14.13 12.15
CA PRO A 141 -1.50 -13.41 11.54
C PRO A 141 -2.37 -12.80 12.64
N GLY A 142 -2.90 -11.61 12.37
CA GLY A 142 -3.69 -10.86 13.34
C GLY A 142 -3.53 -9.36 13.18
N LEU A 143 -4.15 -8.62 14.10
CA LEU A 143 -4.12 -7.17 14.12
C LEU A 143 -3.05 -6.62 15.06
N TYR A 144 -2.25 -5.69 14.56
CA TYR A 144 -1.23 -4.96 15.28
C TYR A 144 -1.45 -3.45 15.17
N ARG A 145 -0.69 -2.69 15.96
CA ARG A 145 -0.40 -1.28 15.72
C ARG A 145 1.10 -1.05 15.74
N LEU A 146 1.57 -0.07 14.98
CA LEU A 146 2.96 0.37 15.09
C LEU A 146 3.19 1.00 16.48
N GLY A 147 4.24 0.53 17.16
CA GLY A 147 4.67 0.94 18.49
C GLY A 147 5.80 1.95 18.43
N GLN A 148 6.88 1.71 19.18
CA GLN A 148 8.03 2.62 19.19
C GLN A 148 8.75 2.61 17.83
N LEU A 149 9.11 3.80 17.36
CA LEU A 149 9.94 4.01 16.18
C LEU A 149 11.42 4.11 16.58
N TYR A 150 12.27 3.44 15.82
CA TYR A 150 13.72 3.56 15.86
C TYR A 150 14.21 4.07 14.49
N PRO A 151 14.54 5.37 14.38
CA PRO A 151 14.88 6.00 13.10
C PRO A 151 16.40 6.08 12.92
N ASP A 152 17.08 4.94 12.84
CA ASP A 152 18.54 4.85 12.79
C ASP A 152 19.15 5.69 11.67
N TYR A 153 18.50 5.78 10.49
CA TYR A 153 18.98 6.59 9.37
C TYR A 153 18.98 8.09 9.64
N GLU A 154 18.03 8.61 10.43
CA GLU A 154 18.00 10.04 10.78
C GLU A 154 19.04 10.38 11.85
N GLN A 155 19.44 9.40 12.65
CA GLN A 155 20.47 9.57 13.69
C GLN A 155 21.87 9.51 13.10
N ASP A 156 22.11 8.53 12.22
CA ASP A 156 23.36 8.38 11.50
C ASP A 156 23.11 7.78 10.10
N PRO A 157 23.09 8.61 9.03
CA PRO A 157 22.92 8.13 7.67
C PRO A 157 24.08 7.26 7.17
N ASN A 158 25.25 7.32 7.81
CA ASN A 158 26.47 6.60 7.44
C ASN A 158 27.03 5.81 8.64
N PRO A 159 26.25 4.89 9.22
CA PRO A 159 26.68 4.21 10.43
C PRO A 159 27.80 3.24 10.11
N SER A 160 28.59 2.92 11.13
CA SER A 160 29.52 1.79 11.04
C SER A 160 28.75 0.47 10.93
N CYS A 161 29.37 -0.52 10.29
CA CYS A 161 28.82 -1.87 10.22
C CYS A 161 28.56 -2.41 11.64
N SER A 162 27.31 -2.81 11.90
CA SER A 162 26.89 -3.43 13.16
C SER A 162 25.74 -4.40 12.90
N ASP A 163 25.57 -5.38 13.79
CA ASP A 163 24.48 -6.35 13.68
C ASP A 163 23.10 -5.66 13.70
N THR A 164 22.94 -4.60 14.50
CA THR A 164 21.70 -3.81 14.57
C THR A 164 21.41 -3.09 13.25
N ALA A 165 22.38 -2.32 12.73
CA ALA A 165 22.20 -1.61 11.46
C ALA A 165 21.97 -2.57 10.30
N MET A 166 22.66 -3.70 10.29
CA MET A 166 22.45 -4.76 9.29
C MET A 166 21.09 -5.44 9.43
N SER A 167 20.60 -5.67 10.65
CA SER A 167 19.34 -6.40 10.86
C SER A 167 18.13 -5.52 10.55
N TYR A 168 18.12 -4.28 11.06
CA TYR A 168 16.94 -3.43 11.08
C TYR A 168 16.93 -2.32 10.02
N GLY A 169 18.10 -1.97 9.47
CA GLY A 169 18.20 -0.97 8.41
C GLY A 169 17.83 0.43 8.88
N TRP A 170 17.25 1.23 7.98
CA TRP A 170 17.06 2.66 8.21
C TRP A 170 16.03 2.99 9.30
N TYR A 171 15.01 2.16 9.41
CA TYR A 171 13.87 2.36 10.29
C TYR A 171 13.36 1.01 10.80
N SER A 172 12.99 0.97 12.07
CA SER A 172 12.22 -0.15 12.61
C SER A 172 11.10 0.35 13.53
N PHE A 173 10.02 -0.42 13.58
CA PHE A 173 8.83 -0.13 14.36
C PHE A 173 8.45 -1.38 15.13
N ASP A 174 8.22 -1.27 16.44
CA ASP A 174 7.62 -2.37 17.19
C ASP A 174 6.24 -2.69 16.60
N LEU A 175 5.88 -3.98 16.53
CA LEU A 175 4.49 -4.39 16.32
C LEU A 175 3.86 -4.68 17.68
N VAL A 176 2.89 -3.86 18.07
CA VAL A 176 2.13 -4.06 19.30
C VAL A 176 0.87 -4.83 18.94
N GLU A 177 0.80 -6.08 19.37
CA GLU A 177 -0.35 -6.96 19.14
C GLU A 177 -1.64 -6.41 19.77
N LEU A 178 -2.77 -6.65 19.11
CA LEU A 178 -4.11 -6.25 19.58
C LEU A 178 -5.05 -7.46 19.77
N GLU A 179 -4.63 -8.67 19.40
CA GLU A 179 -5.45 -9.89 19.49
C GLU A 179 -4.77 -11.00 20.31
N ASN A 180 -3.69 -10.68 21.02
CA ASN A 180 -2.88 -11.63 21.81
C ASN A 180 -2.28 -12.76 20.93
N GLN A 181 -2.06 -12.50 19.65
CA GLN A 181 -1.59 -13.47 18.65
C GLN A 181 -0.09 -13.82 18.77
N GLU A 182 0.75 -12.94 19.33
CA GLU A 182 2.17 -13.21 19.59
C GLU A 182 2.35 -13.84 20.97
N VAL A 183 1.78 -13.24 22.01
CA VAL A 183 1.94 -13.72 23.40
C VAL A 183 1.34 -15.12 23.57
N ALA A 184 0.23 -15.44 22.90
CA ALA A 184 -0.36 -16.78 22.96
C ALA A 184 0.57 -17.90 22.47
N VAL A 185 1.56 -17.55 21.62
CA VAL A 185 2.53 -18.50 21.05
C VAL A 185 3.97 -18.21 21.50
N GLY A 186 4.17 -17.29 22.45
CA GLY A 186 5.49 -16.96 22.98
C GLY A 186 6.42 -16.29 21.97
N ARG A 187 5.88 -15.57 20.98
CA ARG A 187 6.60 -14.95 19.85
C ARG A 187 6.68 -13.42 19.94
N ALA A 188 6.51 -12.86 21.12
CA ALA A 188 6.51 -11.41 21.33
C ALA A 188 7.82 -10.73 20.82
N GLY A 189 7.70 -9.46 20.42
CA GLY A 189 8.85 -8.64 20.02
C GLY A 189 9.10 -8.63 18.52
N ILE A 190 8.05 -8.84 17.72
CA ILE A 190 8.13 -8.71 16.27
C ILE A 190 8.15 -7.24 15.88
N MET A 191 8.88 -6.94 14.82
CA MET A 191 9.01 -5.58 14.29
C MET A 191 8.67 -5.53 12.80
N LEU A 192 8.32 -4.34 12.34
CA LEU A 192 8.33 -3.95 10.94
C LEU A 192 9.60 -3.15 10.67
N HIS A 193 10.47 -3.62 9.76
CA HIS A 193 11.78 -3.03 9.59
C HIS A 193 12.38 -3.20 8.19
N GLY A 194 13.50 -2.53 7.96
CA GLY A 194 14.24 -2.58 6.70
C GLY A 194 15.35 -3.61 6.75
N GLY A 195 16.54 -3.25 6.28
CA GLY A 195 17.74 -4.05 6.52
C GLY A 195 17.70 -5.47 5.98
N GLY A 196 18.55 -6.30 6.58
CA GLY A 196 18.72 -7.71 6.28
C GLY A 196 20.19 -8.13 6.36
N SER A 197 20.56 -8.82 7.44
CA SER A 197 21.95 -9.27 7.63
C SER A 197 22.47 -10.17 6.50
N GLY A 198 21.59 -10.97 5.88
CA GLY A 198 21.91 -11.76 4.69
C GLY A 198 22.31 -10.94 3.46
N CYS A 199 22.01 -9.64 3.41
CA CYS A 199 22.45 -8.72 2.36
C CYS A 199 23.90 -8.25 2.54
N GLY A 200 24.54 -8.55 3.68
CA GLY A 200 25.89 -8.10 4.01
C GLY A 200 25.99 -6.58 4.22
N TRP A 201 27.21 -6.08 4.45
CA TRP A 201 27.49 -4.65 4.55
C TRP A 201 28.26 -4.15 3.30
N PRO A 202 27.89 -3.02 2.68
CA PRO A 202 26.80 -2.09 3.05
C PRO A 202 25.42 -2.48 2.46
N GLY A 203 25.27 -3.68 1.90
CA GLY A 203 24.06 -4.11 1.18
C GLY A 203 22.77 -3.98 1.99
N ALA A 204 22.79 -4.32 3.29
CA ALA A 204 21.66 -4.17 4.21
C ALA A 204 21.25 -2.70 4.42
N TRP A 205 22.15 -1.75 4.21
CA TRP A 205 21.89 -0.30 4.35
C TRP A 205 21.49 0.36 3.03
N ALA A 206 21.43 -0.39 1.93
CA ALA A 206 20.98 0.14 0.65
C ALA A 206 19.49 0.48 0.68
N ALA A 207 19.08 1.51 -0.05
CA ALA A 207 17.69 1.97 -0.14
C ALA A 207 16.72 0.86 -0.56
N ASN A 208 17.11 0.05 -1.55
CA ASN A 208 16.35 -1.07 -2.12
C ASN A 208 17.09 -2.39 -1.88
N GLN A 209 17.48 -2.66 -0.63
CA GLN A 209 18.14 -3.92 -0.27
C GLN A 209 17.22 -5.11 -0.59
N PRO A 210 17.76 -6.28 -1.01
CA PRO A 210 16.94 -7.46 -1.25
C PRO A 210 16.04 -7.81 -0.05
N LEU A 211 14.80 -8.19 -0.32
CA LEU A 211 13.91 -8.70 0.72
C LEU A 211 14.25 -10.18 0.95
N LEU A 212 14.64 -10.49 2.18
CA LEU A 212 14.98 -11.84 2.62
C LEU A 212 14.10 -12.22 3.81
N PRO A 213 13.71 -13.49 3.96
CA PRO A 213 12.96 -13.95 5.13
C PRO A 213 13.66 -13.62 6.45
N THR A 214 12.85 -13.33 7.45
CA THR A 214 13.29 -12.88 8.77
C THR A 214 13.20 -14.03 9.78
N LEU A 215 13.33 -13.73 11.08
CA LEU A 215 13.00 -14.68 12.15
C LEU A 215 11.56 -14.49 12.66
N GLY A 216 10.72 -13.75 11.93
CA GLY A 216 9.35 -13.44 12.31
C GLY A 216 8.88 -12.01 12.06
N CYS A 217 9.80 -11.09 11.80
CA CYS A 217 9.54 -9.70 11.46
C CYS A 217 8.96 -9.51 10.06
N ILE A 218 8.30 -8.37 9.88
CA ILE A 218 7.84 -7.89 8.59
C ILE A 218 8.97 -7.05 7.98
N ARG A 219 9.38 -7.36 6.75
CA ARG A 219 10.47 -6.67 6.06
C ARG A 219 10.00 -5.88 4.85
N LEU A 220 10.44 -4.63 4.76
CA LEU A 220 10.30 -3.75 3.59
C LEU A 220 11.67 -3.29 3.09
N HIS A 221 11.69 -2.67 1.91
CA HIS A 221 12.83 -1.87 1.51
C HIS A 221 13.02 -0.67 2.44
N ASN A 222 14.27 -0.32 2.71
CA ASN A 222 14.63 0.81 3.58
C ASN A 222 13.98 2.11 3.12
N VAL A 223 13.92 2.34 1.81
CA VAL A 223 13.33 3.55 1.23
C VAL A 223 11.82 3.61 1.39
N ASP A 224 11.11 2.48 1.28
CA ASP A 224 9.66 2.45 1.43
C ASP A 224 9.24 2.75 2.88
N LEU A 225 10.05 2.34 3.86
CA LEU A 225 9.83 2.74 5.25
C LEU A 225 9.93 4.25 5.43
N ARG A 226 10.93 4.88 4.83
CA ARG A 226 11.13 6.33 4.89
C ARG A 226 10.04 7.11 4.16
N ASP A 227 9.71 6.68 2.94
CA ASP A 227 8.91 7.47 2.01
C ASP A 227 7.41 7.12 2.07
N LYS A 228 7.06 5.95 2.62
CA LYS A 228 5.68 5.45 2.67
C LYS A 228 5.18 5.26 4.10
N VAL A 229 5.88 4.49 4.93
CA VAL A 229 5.40 4.14 6.29
C VAL A 229 5.58 5.29 7.29
N LEU A 230 6.77 5.88 7.34
CA LEU A 230 7.11 6.95 8.29
C LEU A 230 6.18 8.18 8.18
N PRO A 231 5.76 8.65 6.99
CA PRO A 231 4.79 9.74 6.87
C PRO A 231 3.42 9.39 7.47
N LEU A 232 2.95 8.16 7.31
CA LEU A 232 1.69 7.71 7.93
C LEU A 232 1.83 7.65 9.46
N TYR A 233 2.94 7.11 9.95
CA TYR A 233 3.24 7.07 11.39
C TYR A 233 3.30 8.45 12.02
N LYS A 234 3.89 9.44 11.33
CA LYS A 234 3.93 10.83 11.80
C LYS A 234 2.56 11.52 11.79
N LYS A 235 1.62 11.03 10.98
CA LYS A 235 0.27 11.60 10.83
C LYS A 235 -0.69 11.12 11.91
N GLY A 236 -0.64 9.84 12.27
CA GLY A 236 -1.59 9.24 13.20
C GLY A 236 -1.24 7.79 13.55
N THR A 237 -2.21 7.07 14.11
CA THR A 237 -2.04 5.66 14.44
C THR A 237 -2.00 4.83 13.16
N VAL A 238 -1.03 3.92 13.06
CA VAL A 238 -0.95 2.97 11.96
C VAL A 238 -1.28 1.59 12.50
N TYR A 239 -2.40 1.04 12.04
CA TYR A 239 -2.79 -0.34 12.29
C TYR A 239 -2.19 -1.23 11.20
N VAL A 240 -1.84 -2.46 11.54
CA VAL A 240 -1.27 -3.42 10.60
C VAL A 240 -2.02 -4.74 10.72
N GLY A 241 -2.70 -5.15 9.65
CA GLY A 241 -3.28 -6.48 9.54
C GLY A 241 -2.34 -7.41 8.81
N VAL A 242 -1.95 -8.50 9.45
CA VAL A 242 -1.09 -9.52 8.85
C VAL A 242 -1.92 -10.72 8.43
N PHE A 243 -1.79 -11.11 7.17
CA PHE A 243 -2.50 -12.22 6.54
C PHE A 243 -1.50 -13.29 6.11
N GLN A 244 -1.70 -14.52 6.59
CA GLN A 244 -0.85 -15.68 6.32
C GLN A 244 -1.62 -16.78 5.61
N GLU A 245 -0.92 -17.57 4.80
CA GLU A 245 -1.46 -18.81 4.24
C GLU A 245 -1.74 -19.82 5.39
N PRO A 246 -2.83 -20.61 5.34
CA PRO A 246 -3.22 -21.52 6.41
C PRO A 246 -2.34 -22.77 6.56
#